data_AF-A0A1X4I330-F1
#
_entry.id   AF-A0A1X4I330-F1
#
_cell.length_a   1.000
_cell.length_b   1.000
_cell.length_c   1.000
_cell.angle_alpha   90.00
_cell.angle_beta   90.00
_cell.angle_gamma   90.00
#
_symmetry.space_group_name_H-M   'P 1'
#
loop_
_entity.id
_entity.type
_entity.pdbx_description
1 polymer ?
#
loop_
_entity_poly.entity_id
_entity_poly.type
_entity_poly.pdbx_seq_one_letter_code
_entity_poly.pdbx_strand_id
1 'polypeptide(L)'
;GLVPDLAALLVTAPLLCGIHRALDLTDVPPYGEITAYLSVHRGAEEAAYRTLSYVEGVSFARRAHAPAHFGVGLRDTVCPPSGAYAAFNRYAERTAGDPAKVLHAYPFNGHEGGDAVHVRRQLEWLASLLGD
;
A
#
# COMPACT_ATOMS: atom_id res chain seq x y z
N GLY A 1 7.46 9.09 3.91
CA GLY A 1 7.18 8.88 5.33
C GLY A 1 7.07 10.23 5.96
N LEU A 2 6.36 10.29 7.07
CA LEU A 2 6.25 11.51 7.90
C LEU A 2 7.01 11.36 9.22
N VAL A 3 7.47 10.14 9.54
CA VAL A 3 8.19 9.80 10.76
C VAL A 3 9.66 9.54 10.38
N PRO A 4 10.60 10.43 10.75
CA PRO A 4 11.99 10.36 10.28
C PRO A 4 12.80 9.25 10.94
N ASP A 5 12.45 8.84 12.16
CA ASP A 5 13.13 7.87 13.02
C ASP A 5 12.42 6.51 13.08
N LEU A 6 11.54 6.23 12.11
CA LEU A 6 10.83 4.95 12.03
C LEU A 6 11.82 3.80 11.77
N ALA A 7 11.93 2.86 12.72
CA ALA A 7 12.90 1.76 12.64
C ALA A 7 12.61 0.76 11.51
N ALA A 8 11.34 0.45 11.25
CA ALA A 8 10.91 -0.49 10.21
C ALA A 8 9.43 -0.27 9.85
N LEU A 9 9.03 -0.73 8.66
CA LEU A 9 7.66 -0.72 8.18
C LEU A 9 7.23 -2.13 7.75
N LEU A 10 6.13 -2.63 8.32
CA LEU A 10 5.46 -3.85 7.88
C LEU A 10 4.15 -3.48 7.18
N VAL A 11 3.98 -3.86 5.92
CA VAL A 11 2.82 -3.51 5.09
C VAL A 11 2.18 -4.78 4.54
N THR A 12 0.87 -4.92 4.69
CA THR A 12 0.10 -6.04 4.13
C THR A 12 -1.18 -5.50 3.51
N ALA A 13 -1.45 -5.88 2.26
CA ALA A 13 -2.65 -5.46 1.51
C ALA A 13 -3.01 -3.97 1.69
N PRO A 14 -2.10 -3.02 1.37
CA PRO A 14 -2.28 -1.62 1.72
C PRO A 14 -3.44 -0.98 0.96
N LEU A 15 -4.45 -0.55 1.71
CA LEU A 15 -5.51 0.33 1.23
C LEU A 15 -4.96 1.75 0.95
N LEU A 16 -5.72 2.55 0.20
CA LEU A 16 -5.38 3.91 -0.19
C LEU A 16 -4.03 3.97 -0.90
N CYS A 17 -3.77 2.99 -1.77
CA CYS A 17 -2.59 2.95 -2.62
C CYS A 17 -3.04 2.81 -4.07
N GLY A 18 -2.68 3.77 -4.91
CA GLY A 18 -3.14 3.81 -6.30
C GLY A 18 -4.65 4.01 -6.42
N ILE A 19 -5.25 4.87 -5.58
CA ILE A 19 -6.70 5.06 -5.46
C ILE A 19 -7.40 5.17 -6.83
N HIS A 20 -6.93 6.04 -7.72
CA HIS A 20 -7.52 6.18 -9.07
C HIS A 20 -7.59 4.84 -9.81
N ARG A 21 -6.49 4.08 -9.79
CA ARG A 21 -6.42 2.78 -10.44
C ARG A 21 -7.32 1.75 -9.75
N ALA A 22 -7.49 1.84 -8.44
CA ALA A 22 -8.39 0.95 -7.72
C ALA A 22 -9.86 1.17 -8.13
N LEU A 23 -10.28 2.42 -8.36
CA LEU A 23 -11.64 2.72 -8.83
C LEU A 23 -11.93 2.17 -10.24
N ASP A 24 -10.91 2.00 -11.09
CA ASP A 24 -11.06 1.33 -12.39
C ASP A 24 -11.21 -0.20 -12.28
N LEU A 25 -10.87 -0.79 -11.13
CA LEU A 25 -10.64 -2.22 -10.98
C LEU A 25 -11.63 -2.91 -10.04
N THR A 26 -12.21 -2.20 -9.07
CA THR A 26 -13.05 -2.82 -8.05
C THR A 26 -14.12 -1.87 -7.51
N ASP A 27 -15.31 -2.41 -7.32
CA ASP A 27 -16.41 -1.78 -6.56
C ASP A 27 -16.49 -2.30 -5.12
N VAL A 28 -15.56 -3.17 -4.70
CA VAL A 28 -15.56 -3.74 -3.35
C VAL A 28 -15.27 -2.62 -2.32
N PRO A 29 -16.03 -2.51 -1.22
CA PRO A 29 -15.73 -1.56 -0.16
C PRO A 29 -14.34 -1.81 0.46
N PRO A 30 -13.61 -0.74 0.83
CA PRO A 30 -14.09 0.64 0.92
C PRO A 30 -13.89 1.49 -0.35
N TYR A 31 -13.20 1.02 -1.40
CA TYR A 31 -13.04 1.82 -2.63
C TYR A 31 -14.38 2.10 -3.32
N GLY A 32 -15.30 1.14 -3.31
CA GLY A 32 -16.65 1.30 -3.85
C GLY A 32 -17.44 2.48 -3.27
N GLU A 33 -17.12 2.92 -2.04
CA GLU A 33 -17.75 4.11 -1.43
C GLU A 33 -17.40 5.40 -2.18
N ILE A 34 -16.18 5.49 -2.73
CA ILE A 34 -15.75 6.64 -3.52
C ILE A 34 -16.50 6.65 -4.86
N THR A 35 -16.63 5.50 -5.52
CA THR A 35 -17.44 5.37 -6.74
C THR A 35 -18.90 5.72 -6.48
N ALA A 36 -19.47 5.23 -5.37
CA ALA A 36 -20.84 5.56 -4.96
C ALA A 36 -21.02 7.07 -4.73
N TYR A 37 -20.09 7.73 -4.02
CA TYR A 37 -20.09 9.17 -3.82
C TYR A 37 -20.06 9.92 -5.16
N LEU A 38 -19.12 9.58 -6.05
CA LEU A 38 -18.97 10.25 -7.35
C LEU A 38 -20.16 9.99 -8.29
N SER A 39 -20.86 8.87 -8.15
CA SER A 39 -22.06 8.58 -8.95
C SER A 39 -23.23 9.55 -8.67
N VAL A 40 -23.29 10.08 -7.45
CA VAL A 40 -24.27 11.09 -7.03
C VAL A 40 -23.74 12.49 -7.29
N HIS A 41 -22.49 12.76 -6.91
CA HIS A 41 -21.83 14.05 -7.00
C HIS A 41 -21.04 14.23 -8.31
N ARG A 42 -21.75 14.15 -9.45
CA ARG A 42 -21.16 14.32 -10.78
C ARG A 42 -20.46 15.69 -10.91
N GLY A 43 -19.25 15.72 -11.46
CA GLY A 43 -18.44 16.93 -11.55
C GLY A 43 -17.55 17.20 -10.33
N ALA A 44 -17.64 16.40 -9.27
CA ALA A 44 -16.80 16.53 -8.08
C ALA A 44 -15.47 15.75 -8.17
N GLU A 45 -15.19 15.07 -9.28
CA GLU A 45 -14.05 14.16 -9.46
C GLU A 45 -12.73 14.87 -9.15
N GLU A 46 -12.49 16.05 -9.72
CA GLU A 46 -11.24 16.80 -9.49
C GLU A 46 -11.05 17.15 -8.01
N ALA A 47 -12.11 17.63 -7.34
CA ALA A 47 -12.05 17.99 -5.92
C ALA A 47 -11.83 16.76 -5.03
N ALA A 48 -12.49 15.64 -5.33
CA ALA A 48 -12.33 14.38 -4.62
C ALA A 48 -10.91 13.83 -4.78
N TYR A 49 -10.42 13.73 -6.02
CA TYR A 49 -9.08 13.26 -6.33
C TYR A 49 -7.99 14.14 -5.73
N ARG A 50 -8.15 15.47 -5.77
CA ARG A 50 -7.24 16.39 -5.10
C ARG A 50 -7.18 16.09 -3.60
N THR A 51 -8.33 15.91 -2.95
CA THR A 51 -8.39 15.59 -1.51
C THR A 51 -7.72 14.24 -1.21
N LEU A 52 -8.09 13.21 -1.95
CA LEU A 52 -7.55 11.85 -1.80
C LEU A 52 -6.03 11.80 -2.03
N SER A 53 -5.48 12.67 -2.89
CA SER A 53 -4.05 12.73 -3.16
C SER A 53 -3.19 13.04 -1.92
N TYR A 54 -3.75 13.71 -0.91
CA TYR A 54 -3.06 14.04 0.34
C TYR A 54 -2.99 12.87 1.32
N VAL A 55 -3.86 11.86 1.16
CA VAL A 55 -3.88 10.64 1.99
C VAL A 55 -3.42 9.40 1.23
N GLU A 56 -2.95 9.58 0.00
CA GLU A 56 -2.48 8.51 -0.87
C GLU A 56 -1.16 7.89 -0.39
N GLY A 57 -1.16 6.57 -0.19
CA GLY A 57 -0.04 5.77 0.30
C GLY A 57 1.18 5.83 -0.62
N VAL A 58 1.02 5.84 -1.95
CA VAL A 58 2.15 6.02 -2.89
C VAL A 58 2.83 7.38 -2.68
N SER A 59 2.07 8.44 -2.39
CA SER A 59 2.64 9.75 -2.05
C SER A 59 3.52 9.65 -0.79
N PHE A 60 3.08 8.93 0.24
CA PHE A 60 3.89 8.73 1.43
C PHE A 60 5.09 7.80 1.20
N ALA A 61 4.92 6.71 0.45
CA ALA A 61 5.97 5.74 0.13
C ALA A 61 7.17 6.41 -0.55
N ARG A 62 6.93 7.33 -1.49
CA ARG A 62 7.98 8.10 -2.17
C ARG A 62 8.92 8.85 -1.24
N ARG A 63 8.44 9.26 -0.07
CA ARG A 63 9.21 10.06 0.89
C ARG A 63 9.71 9.21 2.07
N ALA A 64 9.52 7.90 2.04
CA ALA A 64 9.78 7.02 3.18
C ALA A 64 11.23 6.54 3.19
N HIS A 65 11.80 6.35 4.38
CA HIS A 65 13.22 6.05 4.57
C HIS A 65 13.47 4.79 5.40
N ALA A 66 12.44 4.26 6.08
CA ALA A 66 12.58 3.07 6.90
C ALA A 66 12.74 1.82 6.00
N PRO A 67 13.48 0.80 6.45
CA PRO A 67 13.38 -0.54 5.86
C PRO A 67 11.91 -0.99 5.81
N ALA A 68 11.52 -1.69 4.75
CA ALA A 68 10.11 -2.02 4.53
C ALA A 68 9.86 -3.43 4.03
N HIS A 69 8.87 -4.11 4.62
CA HIS A 69 8.49 -5.46 4.28
C HIS A 69 7.02 -5.52 3.87
N PHE A 70 6.77 -5.80 2.60
CA PHE A 70 5.46 -5.80 1.96
C PHE A 70 4.90 -7.22 1.76
N GLY A 71 3.58 -7.34 1.82
CA GLY A 71 2.83 -8.54 1.44
C GLY A 71 1.61 -8.19 0.59
N VAL A 72 1.38 -8.98 -0.47
CA VAL A 72 0.25 -8.79 -1.40
C VAL A 72 -0.31 -10.11 -1.90
N GLY A 73 -1.63 -10.29 -1.81
CA GLY A 73 -2.34 -11.37 -2.51
C GLY A 73 -2.60 -10.97 -3.96
N LEU A 74 -2.19 -11.78 -4.94
CA LEU A 74 -2.34 -11.41 -6.36
C LEU A 74 -3.79 -11.51 -6.86
N ARG A 75 -4.70 -12.03 -6.05
CA ARG A 75 -6.14 -12.09 -6.32
C ARG A 75 -6.94 -11.17 -5.39
N ASP A 76 -6.28 -10.25 -4.68
CA ASP A 76 -6.93 -9.29 -3.81
C ASP A 76 -7.81 -8.33 -4.64
N THR A 77 -9.11 -8.36 -4.39
CA THR A 77 -10.10 -7.47 -5.01
C THR A 77 -10.52 -6.33 -4.09
N VAL A 78 -10.15 -6.34 -2.81
CA VAL A 78 -10.36 -5.23 -1.87
C VAL A 78 -9.26 -4.18 -2.06
N CYS A 79 -8.00 -4.62 -2.08
CA CYS A 79 -6.83 -3.79 -2.33
C CYS A 79 -6.07 -4.33 -3.56
N PRO A 80 -6.48 -3.96 -4.79
CA PRO A 80 -5.90 -4.52 -6.00
C PRO A 80 -4.36 -4.46 -6.01
N PRO A 81 -3.65 -5.54 -6.43
CA PRO A 81 -2.19 -5.65 -6.30
C PRO A 81 -1.41 -4.47 -6.90
N SER A 82 -1.93 -3.87 -7.96
CA SER A 82 -1.33 -2.70 -8.60
C SER A 82 -1.06 -1.54 -7.64
N GLY A 83 -1.89 -1.34 -6.62
CA GLY A 83 -1.69 -0.33 -5.58
C GLY A 83 -0.48 -0.62 -4.70
N ALA A 84 -0.40 -1.86 -4.17
CA ALA A 84 0.72 -2.31 -3.36
C ALA A 84 2.06 -2.24 -4.14
N TYR A 85 2.07 -2.70 -5.40
CA TYR A 85 3.24 -2.63 -6.25
C TYR A 85 3.61 -1.17 -6.60
N ALA A 86 2.64 -0.28 -6.82
CA ALA A 86 2.94 1.14 -7.02
C ALA A 86 3.63 1.74 -5.79
N ALA A 87 3.15 1.44 -4.58
CA ALA A 87 3.76 1.90 -3.33
C ALA A 87 5.18 1.33 -3.15
N PHE A 88 5.37 0.02 -3.35
CA PHE A 88 6.66 -0.64 -3.24
C PHE A 88 7.69 -0.13 -4.26
N ASN A 89 7.30 -0.02 -5.53
CA ASN A 89 8.20 0.40 -6.61
C ASN A 89 8.63 1.85 -6.43
N ARG A 90 7.75 2.71 -5.94
CA ARG A 90 8.01 4.13 -5.70
C ARG A 90 8.57 4.41 -4.30
N TYR A 91 8.73 3.39 -3.46
CA TYR A 91 9.23 3.56 -2.09
C TYR A 91 10.62 4.22 -2.10
N ALA A 92 10.80 5.24 -1.25
CA ALA A 92 12.01 6.04 -1.11
C ALA A 92 12.44 6.89 -2.33
N GLU A 93 11.65 6.95 -3.41
CA GLU A 93 12.00 7.63 -4.68
C GLU A 93 12.42 9.11 -4.52
N ARG A 94 11.93 9.81 -3.49
CA ARG A 94 12.24 11.23 -3.20
C ARG A 94 13.22 11.40 -2.05
N THR A 95 14.00 10.38 -1.76
CA THR A 95 14.97 10.38 -0.66
C THR A 95 16.37 10.14 -1.20
N ALA A 96 17.40 10.49 -0.42
CA ALA A 96 18.79 10.23 -0.79
C ALA A 96 19.24 8.78 -0.50
N GLY A 97 18.45 8.01 0.26
CA GLY A 97 18.78 6.65 0.67
C GLY A 97 18.03 5.60 -0.16
N ASP A 98 18.54 4.38 -0.13
CA ASP A 98 17.89 3.19 -0.70
C ASP A 98 17.64 2.18 0.43
N PRO A 99 16.54 2.33 1.20
CA PRO A 99 16.28 1.47 2.34
C PRO A 99 15.98 0.04 1.87
N ALA A 100 16.44 -0.94 2.65
CA ALA A 100 16.16 -2.34 2.40
C ALA A 100 14.65 -2.57 2.31
N LYS A 101 14.18 -3.08 1.16
CA LYS A 101 12.77 -3.38 0.94
C LYS A 101 12.57 -4.75 0.33
N VAL A 102 11.55 -5.46 0.80
CA VAL A 102 11.15 -6.78 0.29
C VAL A 102 9.65 -6.82 0.08
N LEU A 103 9.20 -7.57 -0.94
CA LEU A 103 7.78 -7.80 -1.22
C LEU A 103 7.54 -9.30 -1.41
N HIS A 104 6.57 -9.82 -0.66
CA HIS A 104 6.08 -11.18 -0.80
C HIS A 104 4.76 -11.19 -1.55
N ALA A 105 4.78 -11.75 -2.75
CA ALA A 105 3.58 -12.00 -3.53
C ALA A 105 2.99 -13.38 -3.18
N TYR A 106 1.68 -13.44 -3.02
CA TYR A 106 0.91 -14.66 -2.77
C TYR A 106 -0.01 -14.91 -3.97
N PRO A 107 0.40 -15.77 -4.94
CA PRO A 107 -0.23 -15.83 -6.27
C PRO A 107 -1.69 -16.27 -6.29
N PHE A 108 -2.10 -17.05 -5.27
CA PHE A 108 -3.41 -17.66 -5.22
C PHE A 108 -4.33 -17.05 -4.15
N ASN A 109 -3.84 -16.05 -3.42
CA ASN A 109 -4.53 -15.46 -2.29
C ASN A 109 -5.20 -14.13 -2.63
N GLY A 110 -6.28 -13.85 -1.93
CA GLY A 110 -7.03 -12.60 -1.97
C GLY A 110 -6.55 -11.60 -0.92
N HIS A 111 -7.49 -10.91 -0.27
CA HIS A 111 -7.21 -9.88 0.73
C HIS A 111 -6.56 -10.43 2.01
N GLU A 112 -6.70 -11.72 2.30
CA GLU A 112 -5.97 -12.40 3.37
C GLU A 112 -4.45 -12.42 3.11
N GLY A 113 -4.02 -12.22 1.86
CA GLY A 113 -2.62 -12.18 1.47
C GLY A 113 -1.90 -13.47 1.81
N GLY A 114 -1.05 -13.44 2.83
CA GLY A 114 -0.38 -14.64 3.34
C GLY A 114 -0.74 -15.02 4.76
N ASP A 115 -1.66 -14.29 5.40
CA ASP A 115 -2.15 -14.52 6.77
C ASP A 115 -0.99 -14.83 7.75
N ALA A 116 -1.14 -15.82 8.63
CA ALA A 116 -0.13 -16.26 9.59
C ALA A 116 1.24 -16.60 8.94
N VAL A 117 1.28 -17.06 7.68
CA VAL A 117 2.54 -17.30 6.98
C VAL A 117 3.25 -15.98 6.68
N HIS A 118 2.52 -14.92 6.33
CA HIS A 118 3.10 -13.59 6.16
C HIS A 118 3.56 -12.99 7.48
N VAL A 119 2.74 -13.10 8.53
CA VAL A 119 3.09 -12.61 9.88
C VAL A 119 4.40 -13.22 10.35
N ARG A 120 4.58 -14.54 10.19
CA ARG A 120 5.84 -15.21 10.54
C ARG A 120 7.03 -14.61 9.78
N ARG A 121 6.91 -14.40 8.46
CA ARG A 121 7.99 -13.79 7.64
C ARG A 121 8.34 -12.38 8.12
N GLN A 122 7.32 -11.58 8.45
CA GLN A 122 7.52 -10.24 8.98
C GLN A 122 8.27 -10.26 10.31
N LEU A 123 7.93 -11.18 11.22
CA LEU A 123 8.60 -11.34 12.51
C LEU A 123 10.06 -11.82 12.35
N GLU A 124 10.31 -12.79 11.47
CA GLU A 124 11.66 -13.27 11.15
C GLU A 124 12.51 -12.14 10.55
N TRP A 125 11.94 -11.35 9.64
CA TRP A 125 12.61 -10.21 9.03
C TRP A 125 12.89 -9.09 10.04
N LEU A 126 11.94 -8.77 10.92
CA LEU A 126 12.17 -7.79 12.00
C LEU A 126 13.27 -8.25 12.95
N ALA A 127 13.28 -9.53 13.32
CA ALA A 127 14.34 -10.08 14.17
C ALA A 127 15.71 -9.96 13.51
N SER A 128 15.82 -10.17 12.19
CA SER A 128 17.09 -9.96 11.47
C SER A 128 17.52 -8.49 11.33
N LEU A 129 16.57 -7.56 11.44
CA LEU A 129 16.81 -6.13 11.25
C LEU A 129 17.11 -5.40 12.57
N LEU A 130 16.43 -5.80 13.65
CA LEU A 130 16.47 -5.13 14.96
C LEU A 130 17.16 -5.96 16.04
N GLY A 131 17.40 -7.24 15.79
CA GLY A 131 18.14 -8.10 16.70
C GLY A 131 19.62 -7.79 16.62
N ASP A 132 20.17 -7.26 17.73
CA ASP A 132 21.58 -7.43 18.09
C ASP A 132 21.88 -8.91 18.41
#